data_AF-A0A1G0VGA4-F1
#
_entry.id   AF-A0A1G0VGA4-F1
#
_cell.length_a   1.000
_cell.length_b   1.000
_cell.length_c   1.000
_cell.angle_alpha   90.00
_cell.angle_beta   90.00
_cell.angle_gamma   90.00
#
_symmetry.space_group_name_H-M   'P 1'
#
loop_
_entity.id
_entity.type
_entity.pdbx_description
1 polymer ?
#
loop_
_entity_poly.entity_id
_entity_poly.type
_entity_poly.pdbx_seq_one_letter_code
_entity_poly.pdbx_strand_id
1 'polypeptide(L)'
;MKKTLAIIVLISTIGFAQKADTTAFASKDSIDLHALVDKQMAAAIEKQLQEKLNPKPIVVVTNVVEKPAKIEKEKSAQANANPFFDFIMTQPWQYKTFALISVLILGFVFVRRFILSFTRTSTKALKKKIGLMREERVGGSKENPKLAKTRRVLKENLELFKQSDGQIGKRARQLNLSKGELLLAARLKLYEVGKM
;
A
#
# COMPACT_ATOMS: atom_id res chain seq x y z
N MET A 1 11.82 -5.91 -21.89
CA MET A 1 11.12 -5.02 -20.92
C MET A 1 11.72 -5.02 -19.51
N LYS A 2 12.14 -6.15 -18.91
CA LYS A 2 12.75 -6.13 -17.55
C LYS A 2 14.12 -5.44 -17.48
N LYS A 3 14.94 -5.58 -18.53
CA LYS A 3 16.29 -4.96 -18.60
C LYS A 3 16.23 -3.45 -18.88
N THR A 4 15.26 -2.99 -19.67
CA THR A 4 15.09 -1.57 -20.00
C THR A 4 14.66 -0.75 -18.78
N LEU A 5 13.81 -1.31 -17.91
CA LEU A 5 13.39 -0.64 -16.68
C LEU A 5 14.54 -0.49 -15.67
N ALA A 6 15.42 -1.50 -15.55
CA ALA A 6 16.59 -1.43 -14.68
C ALA A 6 17.60 -0.37 -15.12
N ILE A 7 17.77 -0.18 -16.44
CA ILE A 7 18.66 0.85 -17.00
C ILE A 7 18.11 2.25 -16.73
N ILE A 8 16.80 2.47 -16.84
CA ILE A 8 16.16 3.77 -16.56
C ILE A 8 16.31 4.14 -15.08
N VAL A 9 16.15 3.19 -14.16
CA VAL A 9 16.34 3.41 -12.71
C VAL A 9 17.81 3.70 -12.39
N LEU A 10 18.74 2.99 -13.03
CA LEU A 10 20.17 3.24 -12.80
C LEU A 10 20.58 4.65 -13.26
N ILE A 11 20.13 5.07 -14.44
CA ILE A 11 20.42 6.40 -15.00
C ILE A 11 19.80 7.51 -14.14
N SER A 12 18.58 7.33 -13.62
CA SER A 12 17.97 8.33 -12.74
C SER A 12 18.72 8.46 -11.41
N THR A 13 19.17 7.36 -10.81
CA THR A 13 19.92 7.43 -9.54
C THR A 13 21.29 8.11 -9.68
N ILE A 14 21.97 7.95 -10.81
CA ILE A 14 23.27 8.58 -11.06
C ILE A 14 23.11 10.07 -11.36
N GLY A 15 22.03 10.47 -12.06
CA GLY A 15 21.77 11.87 -12.42
C GLY A 15 21.40 12.78 -11.24
N PHE A 16 20.80 12.24 -10.17
CA PHE A 16 20.41 13.02 -8.98
C PHE A 16 21.44 13.01 -7.84
N ALA A 17 22.56 12.28 -7.99
CA ALA A 17 23.58 12.16 -6.94
C ALA A 17 24.61 13.30 -6.93
N GLN A 18 24.52 14.28 -7.83
CA GLN A 18 25.49 15.37 -7.90
C GLN A 18 24.82 16.73 -7.67
N LYS A 19 25.38 17.46 -6.70
CA LYS A 19 25.07 18.84 -6.26
C LYS A 19 23.97 19.00 -5.20
N ALA A 20 24.21 18.44 -4.02
CA ALA A 20 23.86 19.15 -2.79
C ALA A 20 25.09 19.94 -2.36
N ASP A 21 25.10 21.24 -2.60
CA ASP A 21 26.17 22.14 -2.15
C ASP A 21 26.20 22.13 -0.61
N THR A 22 27.12 21.36 -0.04
CA THR A 22 27.36 21.22 1.40
C THR A 22 27.92 22.49 2.04
N THR A 23 28.20 23.53 1.26
CA THR A 23 28.75 24.81 1.73
C THR A 23 27.70 25.72 2.38
N ALA A 24 26.41 25.56 2.05
CA ALA A 24 25.34 26.44 2.58
C ALA A 24 24.84 26.03 3.99
N PHE A 25 25.04 24.77 4.39
CA PHE A 25 24.58 24.28 5.70
C PHE A 25 25.68 24.33 6.78
N ALA A 26 26.96 24.35 6.40
CA ALA A 26 28.06 24.47 7.35
C ALA A 26 28.18 25.88 7.98
N SER A 27 27.67 26.92 7.32
CA SER A 27 27.77 28.32 7.77
C SER A 27 26.65 28.76 8.74
N LYS A 28 25.62 27.93 8.97
CA LYS A 28 24.53 28.24 9.92
C LYS A 28 24.78 27.75 11.34
N ASP A 29 25.75 26.85 11.53
CA ASP A 29 26.10 26.29 12.85
C ASP A 29 27.37 26.90 13.47
N SER A 30 28.13 27.71 12.71
CA SER A 30 29.25 28.48 13.24
C SER A 30 28.77 29.86 13.68
N ILE A 31 28.57 30.06 14.98
CA ILE A 31 28.37 31.39 15.55
C ILE A 31 29.69 32.14 15.44
N ASP A 32 29.76 33.10 14.52
CA ASP A 32 30.92 33.97 14.39
C ASP A 32 30.91 35.00 15.53
N LEU A 33 31.76 34.75 16.53
CA LEU A 33 31.88 35.58 17.73
C LEU A 33 32.30 37.01 17.41
N HIS A 34 33.10 37.21 16.35
CA HIS A 34 33.54 38.54 15.94
C HIS A 34 32.35 39.39 15.45
N ALA A 35 31.49 38.81 14.61
CA ALA A 35 30.29 39.49 14.14
C ALA A 35 29.31 39.85 15.29
N LEU A 36 29.26 39.04 16.34
CA LEU A 36 28.43 39.32 17.52
C LEU A 36 28.99 40.51 18.34
N VAL A 37 30.32 40.54 18.55
CA VAL A 37 30.99 41.63 19.28
C VAL A 37 30.90 42.94 18.50
N ASP A 38 31.10 42.92 17.19
CA ASP A 38 30.97 44.11 16.35
C ASP A 38 29.55 44.67 16.40
N LYS A 39 28.53 43.80 16.41
CA LYS A 39 27.14 44.21 16.57
C LYS A 39 26.87 44.82 17.94
N GLN A 40 27.47 44.29 19.01
CA GLN A 40 27.35 44.86 20.35
C GLN A 40 28.08 46.20 20.48
N MET A 41 29.26 46.33 19.88
CA MET A 41 30.01 47.58 19.84
C MET A 41 29.25 48.65 19.04
N ALA A 42 28.73 48.30 17.87
CA ALA A 42 27.90 49.22 17.07
C ALA A 42 26.66 49.69 17.85
N ALA A 43 25.95 48.78 18.52
CA ALA A 43 24.79 49.14 19.34
C ALA A 43 25.16 50.00 20.56
N ALA A 44 26.34 49.78 21.17
CA ALA A 44 26.83 50.60 22.28
C ALA A 44 27.24 52.00 21.82
N ILE A 45 27.91 52.12 20.67
CA ILE A 45 28.28 53.39 20.05
C ILE A 45 27.03 54.18 19.66
N GLU A 46 26.03 53.52 19.07
CA GLU A 46 24.76 54.16 18.69
C GLU A 46 24.01 54.69 19.92
N LYS A 47 23.96 53.93 21.02
CA LYS A 47 23.39 54.40 22.29
C LYS A 47 24.13 55.60 22.85
N GLN A 48 25.47 55.60 22.82
CA GLN A 48 26.26 56.75 23.27
C GLN A 48 26.05 57.99 22.38
N LEU A 49 25.88 57.80 21.07
CA LEU A 49 25.57 58.90 20.15
C LEU A 49 24.17 59.45 20.39
N GLN A 50 23.16 58.60 20.62
CA GLN A 50 21.81 59.03 20.96
C GLN A 50 21.75 59.78 22.30
N GLU A 51 22.55 59.37 23.29
CA GLU A 51 22.64 60.02 24.60
C GLU A 51 23.37 61.38 24.51
N LYS A 52 24.31 61.54 23.57
CA LYS A 52 24.98 62.83 23.30
C LYS A 52 24.14 63.81 22.46
N LEU A 53 23.31 63.31 21.55
CA LEU A 53 22.48 64.12 20.66
C LEU A 53 21.14 64.56 21.28
N ASN A 54 20.66 63.85 22.32
CA ASN A 54 19.50 64.24 23.11
C ASN A 54 19.81 64.02 24.60
N PRO A 55 20.33 65.03 25.33
CA PRO A 55 20.36 64.95 26.79
C PRO A 55 18.91 64.89 27.27
N LYS A 56 18.45 63.70 27.65
CA LYS A 56 17.13 63.55 28.28
C LYS A 56 17.12 64.43 29.54
N PRO A 57 16.20 65.39 29.68
CA PRO A 57 15.97 66.01 30.97
C PRO A 57 15.56 64.91 31.95
N ILE A 58 16.03 65.03 33.19
CA ILE A 58 15.63 64.19 34.32
C ILE A 58 14.12 64.33 34.48
N VAL A 59 13.36 63.37 33.96
CA VAL A 59 11.91 63.30 34.16
C VAL A 59 11.68 62.50 35.43
N VAL A 60 11.26 63.23 36.46
CA VAL A 60 10.68 62.72 37.70
C VAL A 60 9.63 61.66 37.37
N VAL A 61 9.74 60.52 38.05
CA VAL A 61 8.79 59.40 37.98
C VAL A 61 7.40 59.89 38.40
N THR A 62 6.54 60.15 37.43
CA THR A 62 5.10 60.28 37.66
C THR A 62 4.45 58.99 37.17
N ASN A 63 3.99 58.17 38.10
CA ASN A 63 3.16 56.99 37.83
C ASN A 63 1.92 57.41 37.03
N VAL A 64 1.94 57.18 35.72
CA VAL A 64 0.73 57.19 34.89
C VAL A 64 0.35 55.74 34.63
N VAL A 65 -0.77 55.36 35.24
CA VAL A 65 -1.46 54.10 35.04
C VAL A 65 -1.91 54.02 33.58
N GLU A 66 -1.11 53.35 32.75
CA GLU A 66 -1.54 52.94 31.40
C GLU A 66 -2.41 51.70 31.52
N LYS A 67 -3.69 51.87 31.20
CA LYS A 67 -4.67 50.79 30.98
C LYS A 67 -4.07 49.77 30.01
N PRO A 68 -4.13 48.45 30.30
CA PRO A 68 -3.69 47.47 29.32
C PRO A 68 -4.66 47.48 28.14
N ALA A 69 -4.13 47.87 26.97
CA ALA A 69 -4.78 47.68 25.69
C ALA A 69 -5.15 46.20 25.55
N LYS A 70 -6.45 45.94 25.33
CA LYS A 70 -6.95 44.62 24.91
C LYS A 70 -6.27 44.29 23.58
N ILE A 71 -5.26 43.43 23.63
CA ILE A 71 -4.80 42.70 22.47
C ILE A 71 -5.94 41.73 22.13
N GLU A 72 -6.70 42.08 21.09
CA GLU A 72 -7.61 41.16 20.41
C GLU A 72 -6.81 39.93 19.98
N LYS A 73 -7.03 38.82 20.69
CA LYS A 73 -6.60 37.51 20.21
C LYS A 73 -7.50 37.19 19.02
N GLU A 74 -6.99 37.37 17.81
CA GLU A 74 -7.49 36.66 16.63
C GLU A 74 -7.37 35.15 16.89
N LYS A 75 -8.43 34.59 17.48
CA LYS A 75 -8.71 33.16 17.50
C LYS A 75 -9.81 32.90 16.48
N SER A 76 -9.43 32.67 15.23
CA SER A 76 -10.27 32.05 14.21
C SER A 76 -9.37 31.55 13.09
N ALA A 77 -9.27 30.29 12.72
CA ALA A 77 -10.04 29.10 13.07
C ALA A 77 -9.14 27.88 12.80
N GLN A 78 -8.61 27.24 13.85
CA GLN A 78 -8.05 25.89 13.73
C GLN A 78 -9.22 24.90 13.82
N ALA A 79 -9.94 24.77 12.70
CA ALA A 79 -10.89 23.71 12.51
C ALA A 79 -10.12 22.44 12.11
N ASN A 80 -9.86 21.57 13.09
CA ASN A 80 -9.65 20.12 12.97
C ASN A 80 -9.18 19.59 11.59
N ALA A 81 -8.04 20.06 11.08
CA ALA A 81 -7.34 19.38 10.02
C ALA A 81 -6.32 18.47 10.69
N ASN A 82 -6.48 17.17 10.48
CA ASN A 82 -5.56 16.14 10.98
C ASN A 82 -4.10 16.62 10.84
N PRO A 83 -3.31 16.70 11.93
CA PRO A 83 -1.99 17.35 11.93
C PRO A 83 -1.01 16.75 10.91
N PHE A 84 -1.25 15.50 10.49
CA PHE A 84 -0.51 14.84 9.43
C PHE A 84 -0.69 15.47 8.04
N PHE A 85 -1.90 15.92 7.69
CA PHE A 85 -2.15 16.51 6.38
C PHE A 85 -1.54 17.90 6.26
N ASP A 86 -1.54 18.68 7.35
CA ASP A 86 -0.93 20.00 7.40
C ASP A 86 0.60 19.92 7.27
N PHE A 87 1.21 18.91 7.90
CA PHE A 87 2.63 18.62 7.73
C PHE A 87 2.96 18.24 6.27
N ILE A 88 2.14 17.43 5.60
CA ILE A 88 2.38 17.05 4.21
C ILE A 88 2.21 18.26 3.28
N MET A 89 1.23 19.14 3.53
CA MET A 89 0.97 20.29 2.66
C MET A 89 2.05 21.38 2.76
N THR A 90 2.62 21.59 3.94
CA THR A 90 3.65 22.60 4.20
C THR A 90 5.04 22.24 3.66
N GLN A 91 5.29 20.99 3.30
CA GLN A 91 6.60 20.57 2.78
C GLN A 91 6.89 21.05 1.34
N PRO A 92 8.16 21.36 1.02
CA PRO A 92 8.60 21.69 -0.34
C PRO A 92 8.26 20.60 -1.37
N TRP A 93 8.05 21.03 -2.61
CA TRP A 93 7.63 20.15 -3.72
C TRP A 93 8.57 18.95 -3.96
N GLN A 94 9.89 19.11 -3.73
CA GLN A 94 10.85 18.02 -3.95
C GLN A 94 10.59 16.80 -3.05
N TYR A 95 10.18 17.03 -1.80
CA TYR A 95 9.90 15.93 -0.88
C TYR A 95 8.61 15.20 -1.25
N LYS A 96 7.62 15.93 -1.79
CA LYS A 96 6.35 15.36 -2.26
C LYS A 96 6.59 14.40 -3.43
N THR A 97 7.40 14.80 -4.41
CA THR A 97 7.73 13.94 -5.55
C THR A 97 8.56 12.73 -5.14
N PHE A 98 9.55 12.91 -4.27
CA PHE A 98 10.34 11.81 -3.75
C PHE A 98 9.49 10.77 -3.00
N ALA A 99 8.59 11.24 -2.13
CA ALA A 99 7.66 10.37 -1.41
C ALA A 99 6.74 9.60 -2.37
N LEU A 100 6.19 10.27 -3.39
CA LEU A 100 5.31 9.66 -4.37
C LEU A 100 6.03 8.58 -5.18
N ILE A 101 7.26 8.85 -5.63
CA ILE A 101 8.08 7.88 -6.36
C ILE A 101 8.43 6.68 -5.47
N SER A 102 8.79 6.92 -4.22
CA SER A 102 9.10 5.85 -3.25
C SER A 102 7.89 4.92 -3.04
N VAL A 103 6.69 5.51 -2.85
CA VAL A 103 5.44 4.75 -2.70
C VAL A 103 5.12 3.96 -3.97
N LEU A 104 5.32 4.53 -5.16
CA LEU A 104 5.12 3.81 -6.42
C LEU A 104 6.05 2.61 -6.57
N ILE A 105 7.33 2.76 -6.23
CA ILE A 105 8.31 1.67 -6.32
C ILE A 105 7.95 0.55 -5.33
N LEU A 106 7.64 0.90 -4.08
CA LEU A 106 7.20 -0.05 -3.07
C LEU A 106 5.91 -0.77 -3.51
N GLY A 107 4.92 -0.01 -3.97
CA GLY A 107 3.66 -0.54 -4.48
C GLY A 107 3.88 -1.53 -5.62
N PHE A 108 4.75 -1.20 -6.58
CA PHE A 108 5.09 -2.10 -7.69
C PHE A 108 5.72 -3.41 -7.21
N VAL A 109 6.63 -3.35 -6.23
CA VAL A 109 7.25 -4.55 -5.64
C VAL A 109 6.20 -5.41 -4.94
N PHE A 110 5.27 -4.80 -4.20
CA PHE A 110 4.17 -5.50 -3.54
C PHE A 110 3.24 -6.18 -4.55
N VAL A 111 2.76 -5.45 -5.56
CA VAL A 111 1.90 -5.99 -6.62
C VAL A 111 2.58 -7.17 -7.32
N ARG A 112 3.87 -7.03 -7.68
CA ARG A 112 4.64 -8.11 -8.28
C ARG A 112 4.72 -9.33 -7.35
N ARG A 113 4.95 -9.12 -6.05
CA ARG A 113 5.03 -10.20 -5.05
C ARG A 113 3.68 -10.91 -4.90
N PHE A 114 2.58 -10.17 -4.92
CA PHE A 114 1.22 -10.72 -4.88
C PHE A 114 0.91 -11.57 -6.12
N ILE A 115 1.19 -11.07 -7.32
CA ILE A 115 0.96 -11.82 -8.58
C ILE A 115 1.79 -13.12 -8.60
N LEU A 116 3.06 -13.05 -8.19
CA LEU A 116 3.92 -14.25 -8.10
C LEU A 116 3.43 -15.24 -7.04
N SER A 117 2.87 -14.77 -5.93
CA SER A 117 2.27 -15.64 -4.93
C SER A 117 1.06 -16.40 -5.49
N PHE A 118 0.16 -15.69 -6.18
CA PHE A 118 -1.06 -16.25 -6.74
C PHE A 118 -0.80 -17.24 -7.89
N THR A 119 0.19 -16.99 -8.74
CA THR A 119 0.60 -17.94 -9.79
C THR A 119 1.24 -19.21 -9.22
N ARG A 120 1.95 -19.11 -8.09
CA ARG A 120 2.55 -20.27 -7.42
C ARG A 120 1.53 -21.16 -6.72
N THR A 121 0.43 -20.63 -6.20
CA THR A 121 -0.63 -21.44 -5.57
C THR A 121 -1.36 -22.30 -6.59
N SER A 122 -1.69 -21.74 -7.76
CA SER A 122 -2.31 -22.50 -8.86
C SER A 122 -1.43 -23.66 -9.36
N THR A 123 -0.13 -23.42 -9.54
CA THR A 123 0.80 -24.48 -9.96
C THR A 123 1.02 -25.54 -8.88
N LYS A 124 0.99 -25.17 -7.59
CA LYS A 124 1.01 -26.14 -6.48
C LYS A 124 -0.24 -27.00 -6.45
N ALA A 125 -1.42 -26.42 -6.64
CA ALA A 125 -2.68 -27.17 -6.72
C ALA A 125 -2.69 -28.14 -7.90
N LEU A 126 -2.21 -27.71 -9.08
CA LEU A 126 -2.06 -28.56 -10.26
C LEU A 126 -1.06 -29.69 -10.02
N LYS A 127 0.12 -29.39 -9.43
CA LYS A 127 1.12 -30.40 -9.07
C LYS A 127 0.58 -31.41 -8.06
N LYS A 128 -0.20 -30.97 -7.07
CA LYS A 128 -0.87 -31.86 -6.10
C LYS A 128 -1.88 -32.76 -6.79
N LYS A 129 -2.68 -32.25 -7.73
CA LYS A 129 -3.62 -33.07 -8.53
C LYS A 129 -2.87 -34.10 -9.39
N ILE A 130 -1.77 -33.72 -10.03
CA ILE A 130 -0.93 -34.64 -10.79
C ILE A 130 -0.29 -35.70 -9.87
N GLY A 131 0.17 -35.30 -8.68
CA GLY A 131 0.69 -36.21 -7.65
C GLY A 131 -0.36 -37.24 -7.23
N LEU A 132 -1.57 -36.79 -6.88
CA LEU A 132 -2.70 -37.67 -6.57
C LEU A 132 -3.04 -38.62 -7.73
N MET A 133 -3.06 -38.14 -8.98
CA MET A 133 -3.29 -39.03 -10.13
C MET A 133 -2.21 -40.11 -10.31
N ARG A 134 -0.97 -39.82 -9.92
CA ARG A 134 0.17 -40.77 -9.94
C ARG A 134 0.10 -41.74 -8.78
N GLU A 135 -0.18 -41.24 -7.57
CA GLU A 135 -0.26 -42.01 -6.32
C GLU A 135 -1.49 -42.92 -6.29
N GLU A 136 -2.66 -42.43 -6.73
CA GLU A 136 -3.88 -43.22 -6.78
C GLU A 136 -3.93 -44.18 -7.99
N ARG A 137 -2.91 -44.20 -8.87
CA ARG A 137 -2.96 -44.92 -10.17
C ARG A 137 -4.33 -44.73 -10.85
N VAL A 138 -4.79 -43.50 -11.02
CA VAL A 138 -6.06 -43.25 -11.75
C VAL A 138 -5.94 -43.60 -13.24
N GLY A 139 -4.71 -43.81 -13.73
CA GLY A 139 -4.43 -44.48 -15.01
C GLY A 139 -4.50 -46.03 -14.96
N GLY A 140 -4.86 -46.61 -13.82
CA GLY A 140 -4.78 -48.05 -13.53
C GLY A 140 -6.11 -48.80 -13.53
N SER A 141 -7.26 -48.12 -13.49
CA SER A 141 -8.48 -48.73 -13.98
C SER A 141 -8.49 -48.54 -15.49
N LYS A 142 -8.16 -49.58 -16.27
CA LYS A 142 -8.53 -49.64 -17.69
C LYS A 142 -9.91 -49.01 -17.81
N GLU A 143 -10.01 -47.86 -18.47
CA GLU A 143 -11.29 -47.19 -18.64
C GLU A 143 -12.17 -48.20 -19.37
N ASN A 144 -13.12 -48.82 -18.66
CA ASN A 144 -13.90 -49.90 -19.24
C ASN A 144 -14.71 -49.25 -20.36
N PRO A 145 -14.44 -49.56 -21.65
CA PRO A 145 -15.04 -48.82 -22.76
C PRO A 145 -16.56 -48.95 -22.76
N LYS A 146 -17.08 -50.01 -22.12
CA LYS A 146 -18.51 -50.22 -21.90
C LYS A 146 -19.14 -49.17 -20.96
N LEU A 147 -18.40 -48.70 -19.96
CA LEU A 147 -18.88 -47.72 -18.96
C LEU A 147 -18.62 -46.26 -19.36
N ALA A 148 -17.78 -46.02 -20.37
CA ALA A 148 -17.47 -44.67 -20.85
C ALA A 148 -18.72 -43.96 -21.43
N LYS A 149 -19.56 -44.70 -22.16
CA LYS A 149 -20.83 -44.17 -22.70
C LYS A 149 -21.79 -43.76 -21.57
N THR A 150 -21.94 -44.62 -20.56
CA THR A 150 -22.77 -44.34 -19.39
C THR A 150 -22.27 -43.13 -18.60
N ARG A 151 -20.95 -43.00 -18.43
CA ARG A 151 -20.34 -41.82 -17.77
C ARG A 151 -20.61 -40.52 -18.52
N ARG A 152 -20.52 -40.52 -19.87
CA ARG A 152 -20.89 -39.34 -20.67
C ARG A 152 -22.36 -38.99 -20.49
N VAL A 153 -23.25 -39.97 -20.58
CA VAL A 153 -24.70 -39.78 -20.38
C VAL A 153 -25.00 -39.21 -18.98
N LEU A 154 -24.34 -39.69 -17.93
CA LEU A 154 -24.50 -39.16 -16.56
C LEU A 154 -23.91 -37.74 -16.41
N LYS A 155 -22.79 -37.46 -17.09
CA LYS A 155 -22.16 -36.15 -17.08
C LYS A 155 -22.98 -35.10 -17.84
N GLU A 156 -23.70 -35.47 -18.88
CA GLU A 156 -24.47 -34.52 -19.70
C GLU A 156 -25.88 -34.30 -19.16
N ASN A 157 -26.52 -35.33 -18.59
CA ASN A 157 -27.91 -35.21 -18.13
C ASN A 157 -28.01 -34.78 -16.66
N LEU A 158 -28.14 -33.47 -16.42
CA LEU A 158 -28.32 -32.92 -15.07
C LEU A 158 -29.68 -33.32 -14.43
N GLU A 159 -30.67 -33.63 -15.27
CA GLU A 159 -32.03 -33.97 -14.85
C GLU A 159 -32.12 -35.33 -14.13
N LEU A 160 -31.18 -36.24 -14.39
CA LEU A 160 -31.08 -37.52 -13.70
C LEU A 160 -30.92 -37.37 -12.18
N PHE A 161 -30.39 -36.24 -11.73
CA PHE A 161 -30.03 -36.00 -10.33
C PHE A 161 -31.13 -35.30 -9.53
N LYS A 162 -32.23 -34.90 -10.17
CA LYS A 162 -33.40 -34.30 -9.52
C LYS A 162 -34.57 -35.28 -9.34
N GLN A 163 -34.39 -36.54 -9.73
CA GLN A 163 -35.45 -37.54 -9.73
C GLN A 163 -35.64 -38.17 -8.35
N SER A 164 -36.86 -38.62 -8.06
CA SER A 164 -37.18 -39.30 -6.80
C SER A 164 -36.49 -40.68 -6.70
N ASP A 165 -36.23 -41.15 -5.48
CA ASP A 165 -35.49 -42.39 -5.21
C ASP A 165 -36.01 -43.63 -5.93
N GLY A 166 -37.32 -43.69 -6.21
CA GLY A 166 -37.94 -44.76 -6.98
C GLY A 166 -37.56 -44.73 -8.47
N GLN A 167 -37.39 -43.54 -9.05
CA GLN A 167 -36.97 -43.35 -10.45
C GLN A 167 -35.46 -43.60 -10.62
N ILE A 168 -34.65 -43.23 -9.63
CA ILE A 168 -33.21 -43.53 -9.57
C ILE A 168 -32.96 -45.04 -9.70
N GLY A 169 -33.74 -45.86 -9.00
CA GLY A 169 -33.63 -47.32 -9.09
C GLY A 169 -33.97 -47.87 -10.49
N LYS A 170 -35.02 -47.35 -11.14
CA LYS A 170 -35.39 -47.75 -12.51
C LYS A 170 -34.31 -47.36 -13.53
N ARG A 171 -33.74 -46.15 -13.41
CA ARG A 171 -32.67 -45.69 -14.30
C ARG A 171 -31.34 -46.41 -14.07
N ALA A 172 -31.00 -46.75 -12.83
CA ALA A 172 -29.81 -47.56 -12.53
C ALA A 172 -29.87 -48.91 -13.27
N ARG A 173 -31.05 -49.56 -13.28
CA ARG A 173 -31.27 -50.80 -14.05
C ARG A 173 -31.14 -50.59 -15.56
N GLN A 174 -31.73 -49.53 -16.11
CA GLN A 174 -31.62 -49.20 -17.54
C GLN A 174 -30.17 -48.97 -17.98
N LEU A 175 -29.35 -48.38 -17.10
CA LEU A 175 -27.95 -48.07 -17.36
C LEU A 175 -27.00 -49.23 -17.00
N ASN A 176 -27.51 -50.37 -16.51
CA ASN A 176 -26.70 -51.48 -15.98
C ASN A 176 -25.67 -51.02 -14.93
N LEU A 177 -26.10 -50.15 -14.01
CA LEU A 177 -25.29 -49.61 -12.92
C LEU A 177 -25.91 -49.93 -11.57
N SER A 178 -25.10 -50.00 -10.52
CA SER A 178 -25.62 -50.13 -9.17
C SER A 178 -26.32 -48.84 -8.73
N LYS A 179 -27.40 -48.96 -7.93
CA LYS A 179 -28.12 -47.79 -7.39
C LYS A 179 -27.17 -46.88 -6.57
N GLY A 180 -26.23 -47.49 -5.84
CA GLY A 180 -25.24 -46.79 -5.02
C GLY A 180 -24.28 -45.93 -5.85
N GLU A 181 -23.77 -46.44 -6.96
CA GLU A 181 -22.89 -45.67 -7.86
C GLU A 181 -23.62 -44.49 -8.50
N LEU A 182 -24.87 -44.69 -8.91
CA LEU A 182 -25.69 -43.61 -9.49
C LEU A 182 -25.92 -42.49 -8.46
N LEU A 183 -26.20 -42.86 -7.22
CA LEU A 183 -26.44 -41.93 -6.11
C LEU A 183 -25.16 -41.20 -5.69
N LEU A 184 -24.03 -41.91 -5.64
CA LEU A 184 -22.72 -41.31 -5.38
C LEU A 184 -22.33 -40.30 -6.47
N ALA A 185 -22.52 -40.68 -7.74
CA ALA A 185 -22.28 -39.79 -8.87
C ALA A 185 -23.19 -38.54 -8.81
N ALA A 186 -24.45 -38.70 -8.40
CA ALA A 186 -25.37 -37.59 -8.20
C ALA A 186 -24.88 -36.61 -7.13
N ARG A 187 -24.47 -37.12 -5.97
CA ARG A 187 -23.96 -36.30 -4.86
C ARG A 187 -22.70 -35.55 -5.25
N LEU A 188 -21.71 -36.24 -5.84
CA LEU A 188 -20.46 -35.62 -6.28
C LEU A 188 -20.71 -34.48 -7.28
N LYS A 189 -21.67 -34.67 -8.19
CA LYS A 189 -22.01 -33.65 -9.18
C LYS A 189 -22.80 -32.48 -8.60
N LEU A 190 -23.67 -32.71 -7.61
CA LEU A 190 -24.32 -31.63 -6.85
C LEU A 190 -23.28 -30.74 -6.15
N TYR A 191 -22.24 -31.35 -5.56
CA TYR A 191 -21.11 -30.63 -4.97
C TYR A 191 -20.28 -29.85 -6.01
N GLU A 192 -20.04 -30.42 -7.20
CA GLU A 192 -19.30 -29.73 -8.27
C GLU A 192 -20.05 -28.50 -8.81
N VAL A 193 -21.38 -28.57 -8.92
CA VAL A 193 -22.23 -27.50 -9.47
C VAL A 193 -22.57 -26.43 -8.41
N GLY A 194 -22.03 -26.53 -7.19
CA GLY A 194 -22.26 -25.55 -6.12
C GLY A 194 -23.73 -25.44 -5.71
N LYS A 195 -24.51 -26.51 -5.86
CA LYS A 195 -25.94 -26.56 -5.54
C LYS A 195 -26.24 -27.14 -4.16
N MET A 196 -25.25 -27.16 -3.28
CA MET A 196 -25.41 -27.27 -1.83
C MET A 196 -24.57 -26.20 -1.16
#